data_AF-A0AAB0A427-F1
#
_entry.id   AF-A0AAB0A427-F1
#
_cell.length_a   1.000
_cell.length_b   1.000
_cell.length_c   1.000
_cell.angle_alpha   90.00
_cell.angle_beta   90.00
_cell.angle_gamma   90.00
#
_symmetry.space_group_name_H-M   'P 1'
#
loop_
_entity.id
_entity.type
_entity.pdbx_description
1 polymer ?
#
loop_
_entity_poly.entity_id
_entity_poly.type
_entity_poly.pdbx_seq_one_letter_code
_entity_poly.pdbx_strand_id
1 'polypeptide(L)'
;MNQVLHDETISLWVTPEEGHPFTVQYSLYAAVVHAGTSMDSGHYYTYAQDEPDRWYKFNDNYVTGCTVDELHALSSPNTPYILFYQMSAPSTDCTMSLCIDEEMEHSASANLALVSTDSVPECQLPRLDELSPRLRDLVHDHNQSYKEETRTTTQKRFEVLPRNRDTDDDPPPNSCGSNAINFNSRFIF
;
A
#
# COMPACT_ATOMS: atom_id res chain seq x y z
N MET A 1 7.38 -21.00 20.22
CA MET A 1 6.49 -19.87 19.85
C MET A 1 5.98 -20.17 18.45
N ASN A 2 4.67 -20.12 18.23
CA ASN A 2 4.07 -20.57 16.98
C ASN A 2 4.25 -19.47 15.92
N GLN A 3 4.88 -19.80 14.80
CA GLN A 3 4.95 -18.92 13.64
C GLN A 3 3.60 -18.96 12.93
N VAL A 4 3.02 -17.79 12.64
CA VAL A 4 1.79 -17.70 11.85
C VAL A 4 2.18 -17.82 10.38
N LEU A 5 1.89 -18.97 9.79
CA LEU A 5 2.04 -19.21 8.36
C LEU A 5 0.80 -18.67 7.64
N HIS A 6 1.02 -18.08 6.47
CA HIS A 6 -0.03 -17.58 5.60
C HIS A 6 0.38 -17.82 4.15
N ASP A 7 -0.63 -17.98 3.29
CA ASP A 7 -0.43 -18.22 1.88
C ASP A 7 -0.59 -16.91 1.11
N GLU A 8 0.23 -16.67 0.08
CA GLU A 8 0.04 -15.50 -0.79
C GLU A 8 -1.24 -15.59 -1.62
N THR A 9 -1.74 -16.80 -1.85
CA THR A 9 -2.95 -17.05 -2.64
C THR A 9 -3.79 -18.11 -1.96
N ILE A 10 -5.09 -17.84 -1.84
CA ILE A 10 -6.08 -18.78 -1.32
C ILE A 10 -7.19 -19.00 -2.34
N SER A 11 -7.76 -20.20 -2.34
CA SER A 11 -8.88 -20.57 -3.21
C SER A 11 -10.08 -20.95 -2.36
N LEU A 12 -11.21 -20.27 -2.57
CA LEU A 12 -12.46 -20.50 -1.85
C LEU A 12 -13.49 -21.14 -2.77
N TRP A 13 -14.12 -22.21 -2.29
CA TRP A 13 -15.24 -22.84 -2.96
C TRP A 13 -16.52 -22.06 -2.64
N VAL A 14 -17.20 -21.59 -3.68
CA VAL A 14 -18.43 -20.81 -3.57
C VAL A 14 -19.59 -21.61 -4.14
N THR A 15 -20.64 -21.77 -3.34
CA THR A 15 -21.90 -22.40 -3.75
C THR A 15 -22.95 -21.30 -3.87
N PRO A 16 -23.33 -20.87 -5.08
CA PRO A 16 -24.39 -19.88 -5.26
C PRO A 16 -25.77 -20.49 -4.95
N GLU A 17 -26.78 -19.64 -4.70
CA GLU A 17 -28.18 -20.08 -4.53
C GLU A 17 -28.74 -20.69 -5.83
N GLU A 18 -28.30 -20.18 -6.98
CA GLU A 18 -28.61 -20.70 -8.31
C GLU A 18 -27.31 -20.91 -9.10
N GLY A 19 -27.14 -22.09 -9.71
CA GLY A 19 -25.99 -22.44 -10.54
C GLY A 19 -25.05 -23.50 -9.94
N HIS A 20 -23.94 -23.77 -10.64
CA HIS A 20 -22.94 -24.75 -10.22
C HIS A 20 -21.90 -24.13 -9.27
N PRO A 21 -21.42 -24.88 -8.25
CA PRO A 21 -20.32 -24.43 -7.41
C PRO A 21 -19.07 -24.12 -8.25
N PHE A 22 -18.37 -23.06 -7.87
CA PHE A 22 -17.14 -22.63 -8.54
C PHE A 22 -16.07 -22.23 -7.52
N THR A 23 -14.82 -22.15 -7.98
CA THR A 23 -13.70 -21.72 -7.14
C THR A 23 -13.35 -20.27 -7.46
N VAL A 24 -13.16 -19.47 -6.41
CA VAL A 24 -12.69 -18.09 -6.52
C VAL A 24 -11.31 -18.00 -5.89
N GLN A 25 -10.37 -17.42 -6.63
CA GLN A 25 -9.01 -17.20 -6.16
C GLN A 25 -8.87 -15.81 -5.56
N TYR A 26 -8.10 -15.71 -4.49
CA TYR A 26 -7.78 -14.46 -3.82
C TYR A 26 -6.28 -14.35 -3.61
N SER A 27 -5.73 -13.16 -3.83
CA SER A 27 -4.30 -12.86 -3.63
C SER A 27 -4.13 -11.90 -2.45
N LEU A 28 -3.14 -12.20 -1.60
CA LEU A 28 -2.73 -11.35 -0.49
C LEU A 28 -2.17 -10.04 -1.05
N TYR A 29 -2.68 -8.90 -0.57
CA TYR A 29 -2.17 -7.59 -0.97
C TYR A 29 -1.79 -6.71 0.20
N ALA A 30 -2.17 -7.05 1.43
CA ALA A 30 -1.69 -6.35 2.62
C ALA A 30 -1.74 -7.21 3.88
N ALA A 31 -0.89 -6.89 4.85
CA ALA A 31 -0.86 -7.52 6.16
C ALA A 31 -0.51 -6.49 7.24
N VAL A 32 -1.32 -6.42 8.29
CA VAL A 32 -0.98 -5.69 9.52
C VAL A 32 -0.20 -6.60 10.43
N VAL A 33 0.95 -6.13 10.87
CA VAL A 33 1.85 -6.84 11.77
C VAL A 33 1.80 -6.19 13.13
N HIS A 34 1.62 -7.02 14.15
CA HIS A 34 1.81 -6.63 15.54
C HIS A 34 3.21 -7.02 16.00
N ALA A 35 4.02 -6.05 16.40
CA ALA A 35 5.31 -6.23 17.06
C ALA A 35 5.15 -6.09 18.56
N GLY A 36 5.00 -7.21 19.25
CA GLY A 36 4.82 -7.21 20.70
C GLY A 36 4.66 -8.61 21.26
N THR A 37 5.02 -8.77 22.54
CA THR A 37 4.88 -10.04 23.25
C THR A 37 3.60 -10.13 24.10
N SER A 38 2.93 -9.01 24.32
CA SER A 38 1.66 -8.93 25.04
C SER A 38 0.54 -8.48 24.11
N MET A 39 -0.71 -8.76 24.50
CA MET A 39 -1.89 -8.34 23.73
C MET A 39 -2.26 -6.88 23.99
N ASP A 40 -1.88 -6.35 25.16
CA ASP A 40 -2.25 -5.01 25.62
C ASP A 40 -1.22 -3.94 25.18
N SER A 41 -0.08 -4.35 24.64
CA SER A 41 0.99 -3.43 24.23
C SER A 41 1.84 -4.01 23.12
N GLY A 42 2.07 -3.19 22.11
CA GLY A 42 2.99 -3.45 21.02
C GLY A 42 2.89 -2.35 19.98
N HIS A 43 3.63 -2.54 18.89
CA HIS A 43 3.68 -1.61 17.78
C HIS A 43 3.02 -2.22 16.54
N TYR A 44 2.24 -1.43 15.80
CA TYR A 44 1.58 -1.89 14.59
C TYR A 44 2.19 -1.24 13.37
N TYR A 45 2.49 -2.05 12.36
CA TYR A 45 2.96 -1.59 11.06
C TYR A 45 2.38 -2.48 9.97
N THR A 46 2.43 -2.02 8.72
CA THR A 46 1.72 -2.68 7.61
C THR A 46 2.68 -3.00 6.47
N TYR A 47 2.57 -4.21 5.92
CA TYR A 47 3.06 -4.51 4.58
C TYR A 47 1.90 -4.38 3.61
N ALA A 48 2.07 -3.66 2.51
CA ALA A 48 1.04 -3.56 1.48
C ALA A 48 1.66 -3.49 0.09
N GLN A 49 1.00 -4.17 -0.84
CA GLN A 49 1.27 -4.17 -2.26
C GLN A 49 0.51 -3.02 -2.90
N ASP A 50 1.22 -2.28 -3.74
CA ASP A 50 0.71 -1.11 -4.44
C ASP A 50 0.53 -1.39 -5.94
N GLU A 51 1.48 -2.09 -6.53
CA GLU A 51 1.40 -2.68 -7.87
C GLU A 51 1.83 -4.16 -7.80
N PRO A 52 1.51 -5.00 -8.80
CA PRO A 52 2.03 -6.37 -8.86
C PRO A 52 3.54 -6.39 -8.59
N ASP A 53 3.95 -7.25 -7.67
CA ASP A 53 5.34 -7.40 -7.19
C ASP A 53 5.99 -6.15 -6.56
N ARG A 54 5.25 -5.07 -6.31
CA ARG A 54 5.74 -3.87 -5.63
C ARG A 54 5.15 -3.73 -4.23
N TRP A 55 5.93 -4.19 -3.25
CA TRP A 55 5.58 -4.16 -1.84
C TRP A 55 6.26 -3.00 -1.10
N TYR A 56 5.53 -2.48 -0.12
CA TYR A 56 6.01 -1.46 0.79
C TYR A 56 5.70 -1.83 2.23
N LYS A 57 6.63 -1.46 3.12
CA LYS A 57 6.48 -1.51 4.56
C LYS A 57 6.18 -0.10 5.06
N PHE A 58 4.99 0.09 5.59
CA PHE A 58 4.48 1.30 6.20
C PHE A 58 4.65 1.21 7.70
N ASN A 59 5.66 1.91 8.23
CA ASN A 59 5.98 1.96 9.63
C ASN A 59 5.97 3.41 10.11
N ASP A 60 4.79 3.88 10.54
CA ASP A 60 4.54 5.27 10.91
C ASP A 60 4.98 6.24 9.81
N ASN A 61 5.94 7.13 10.11
CA ASN A 61 6.47 8.12 9.19
C ASN A 61 7.54 7.56 8.22
N TYR A 62 7.88 6.28 8.32
CA TYR A 62 8.86 5.62 7.46
C TYR A 62 8.17 4.63 6.53
N VAL A 63 8.28 4.89 5.23
CA VAL A 63 7.81 3.99 4.17
C VAL A 63 9.01 3.50 3.39
N THR A 64 9.20 2.19 3.32
CA THR A 64 10.33 1.55 2.62
C THR A 64 9.82 0.50 1.65
N GLY A 65 10.44 0.40 0.47
CA GLY A 65 10.21 -0.76 -0.41
C GLY A 65 10.66 -2.05 0.29
N CYS A 66 9.93 -3.13 0.08
CA CYS A 66 10.22 -4.45 0.65
C CYS A 66 9.75 -5.56 -0.31
N THR A 67 9.84 -6.81 0.14
CA THR A 67 9.34 -7.99 -0.57
C THR A 67 8.31 -8.74 0.28
N VAL A 68 7.46 -9.56 -0.35
CA VAL A 68 6.55 -10.46 0.38
C VAL A 68 7.33 -11.50 1.21
N ASP A 69 8.54 -11.87 0.77
CA ASP A 69 9.43 -12.76 1.53
C ASP A 69 9.81 -12.19 2.90
N GLU A 70 9.95 -10.87 3.03
CA GLU A 70 10.18 -10.23 4.33
C GLU A 70 9.01 -10.41 5.29
N LEU A 71 7.78 -10.43 4.77
CA LEU A 71 6.57 -10.71 5.55
C LEU A 71 6.53 -12.19 5.98
N HIS A 72 6.95 -13.12 5.12
CA HIS A 72 7.06 -14.55 5.45
C HIS A 72 8.16 -14.85 6.46
N ALA A 73 9.26 -14.11 6.39
CA ALA A 73 10.42 -14.28 7.26
C ALA A 73 10.25 -13.63 8.65
N LEU A 74 9.08 -13.05 8.95
CA LEU A 74 8.82 -12.45 10.24
C LEU A 74 9.01 -13.46 11.38
N SER A 75 9.85 -13.06 12.34
CA SER A 75 10.08 -13.79 13.57
C SER A 75 9.46 -13.06 14.75
N SER A 76 9.17 -13.81 15.82
CA SER A 76 8.79 -13.25 17.11
C SER A 76 9.73 -12.10 17.53
N PRO A 77 9.19 -10.99 18.06
CA PRO A 77 7.79 -10.77 18.48
C PRO A 77 6.87 -10.23 17.37
N ASN A 78 7.30 -10.25 16.10
CA ASN A 78 6.51 -9.76 14.98
C ASN A 78 5.58 -10.87 14.50
N THR A 79 4.28 -10.61 14.51
CA THR A 79 3.27 -11.56 14.07
C THR A 79 2.32 -10.89 13.09
N PRO A 80 2.13 -11.44 11.87
CA PRO A 80 1.05 -10.99 11.00
C PRO A 80 -0.28 -11.29 11.71
N TYR A 81 -1.06 -10.25 11.98
CA TYR A 81 -2.26 -10.30 12.79
C TYR A 81 -3.55 -10.18 11.95
N ILE A 82 -3.54 -9.29 10.96
CA ILE A 82 -4.67 -9.09 10.03
C ILE A 82 -4.14 -9.22 8.62
N LEU A 83 -4.75 -10.08 7.81
CA LEU A 83 -4.38 -10.32 6.42
C LEU A 83 -5.51 -9.83 5.51
N PHE A 84 -5.16 -9.09 4.47
CA PHE A 84 -6.10 -8.60 3.47
C PHE A 84 -5.84 -9.28 2.13
N TYR A 85 -6.89 -9.92 1.63
CA TYR A 85 -6.90 -10.57 0.33
C TYR A 85 -7.86 -9.86 -0.60
N GLN A 86 -7.49 -9.76 -1.87
CA GLN A 86 -8.33 -9.25 -2.94
C GLN A 86 -8.67 -10.38 -3.89
N MET A 87 -9.90 -10.38 -4.40
CA MET A 87 -10.32 -11.36 -5.39
C MET A 87 -9.50 -11.18 -6.66
N SER A 88 -8.83 -12.24 -7.10
CA SER A 88 -8.22 -12.26 -8.43
C SER A 88 -9.34 -12.15 -9.46
N ALA A 89 -9.18 -11.35 -10.51
CA ALA A 89 -10.18 -11.24 -11.57
C ALA A 89 -10.57 -12.66 -12.04
N PRO A 90 -11.87 -12.95 -12.28
CA PRO A 90 -12.26 -14.25 -12.77
C PRO A 90 -11.50 -14.50 -14.07
N SER A 91 -10.71 -15.57 -14.12
CA SER A 91 -10.12 -15.99 -15.37
C SER A 91 -11.25 -16.17 -16.38
N THR A 92 -11.05 -15.68 -17.60
CA THR A 92 -11.99 -15.83 -18.73
C THR A 92 -12.30 -17.30 -19.05
N ASP A 93 -11.68 -18.25 -18.36
CA ASP A 93 -11.97 -19.68 -18.44
C ASP A 93 -13.19 -20.09 -17.59
N CYS A 94 -13.64 -19.26 -16.65
CA CYS A 94 -14.81 -19.53 -15.82
C CYS A 94 -16.14 -19.13 -16.50
N THR A 95 -16.12 -18.42 -17.62
CA THR A 95 -17.34 -18.08 -18.39
C THR A 95 -17.92 -19.26 -19.17
N MET A 96 -17.27 -20.43 -19.16
CA MET A 96 -17.75 -21.61 -19.90
C MET A 96 -18.57 -22.59 -19.05
N SER A 97 -18.84 -22.30 -17.77
CA SER A 97 -19.62 -23.19 -16.89
C SER A 97 -20.95 -22.61 -16.39
N LEU A 98 -21.36 -21.43 -16.85
CA LEU A 98 -22.77 -21.02 -16.82
C LEU A 98 -23.45 -21.72 -17.99
N CYS A 99 -23.96 -22.91 -17.71
CA CYS A 99 -24.81 -23.74 -18.54
C CYS A 99 -25.77 -22.90 -19.40
N ILE A 100 -25.48 -22.81 -20.69
CA ILE A 100 -26.49 -22.48 -21.68
C ILE A 100 -27.29 -23.77 -21.84
N ASP A 101 -28.41 -23.87 -21.11
CA ASP A 101 -29.47 -24.76 -21.53
C ASP A 101 -29.96 -24.25 -22.88
N GLU A 102 -29.65 -25.00 -23.93
CA GLU A 102 -30.21 -24.82 -25.27
C GLU A 102 -31.72 -25.06 -25.19
N GLU A 103 -32.52 -24.04 -24.87
CA GLU A 103 -33.83 -23.87 -25.46
C GLU A 103 -34.38 -22.47 -25.18
N MET A 104 -34.75 -21.80 -26.28
CA MET A 104 -35.55 -20.57 -26.37
C MET A 104 -34.77 -19.24 -26.42
N GLU A 105 -34.22 -18.96 -27.61
CA GLU A 105 -34.16 -17.57 -28.12
C GLU A 105 -35.52 -16.90 -27.88
N HIS A 106 -35.53 -15.70 -27.30
CA HIS A 106 -36.30 -14.54 -27.80
C HIS A 106 -35.89 -13.30 -26.97
N SER A 107 -35.34 -12.31 -27.68
CA SER A 107 -35.21 -10.89 -27.27
C SER A 107 -34.46 -10.55 -25.98
N ALA A 108 -33.13 -10.47 -26.05
CA ALA A 108 -32.36 -9.51 -25.25
C ALA A 108 -31.08 -9.10 -25.99
N SER A 109 -31.22 -8.38 -27.10
CA SER A 109 -30.14 -7.51 -27.57
C SER A 109 -29.95 -6.38 -26.56
N ALA A 110 -29.02 -6.56 -25.63
CA ALA A 110 -28.42 -5.47 -24.88
C ALA A 110 -26.91 -5.69 -24.85
N ASN A 111 -26.28 -5.39 -25.99
CA ASN A 111 -24.92 -4.84 -26.13
C ASN A 111 -23.94 -5.16 -24.99
N LEU A 112 -23.46 -6.40 -24.91
CA LEU A 112 -22.17 -6.67 -24.30
C LEU A 112 -21.11 -6.55 -25.40
N ALA A 113 -20.73 -5.31 -25.68
CA ALA A 113 -19.63 -5.03 -26.59
C ALA A 113 -18.34 -5.57 -25.95
N LEU A 114 -17.89 -6.69 -26.52
CA LEU A 114 -16.55 -7.23 -26.44
C LEU A 114 -15.52 -6.11 -26.69
N VAL A 115 -14.86 -5.62 -25.65
CA VAL A 115 -13.60 -4.91 -25.81
C VAL A 115 -12.48 -5.95 -25.75
N SER A 116 -11.96 -6.30 -26.92
CA SER A 116 -10.73 -7.06 -27.04
C SER A 116 -9.55 -6.08 -27.07
N THR A 117 -8.46 -6.54 -26.45
CA THR A 117 -7.07 -6.07 -26.50
C THR A 117 -6.72 -4.78 -25.74
N ASP A 118 -5.88 -5.01 -24.72
CA ASP A 118 -4.74 -4.18 -24.34
C ASP A 118 -4.98 -2.91 -23.52
N SER A 119 -5.54 -3.09 -22.33
CA SER A 119 -5.18 -2.32 -21.13
C SER A 119 -6.12 -2.77 -20.00
N VAL A 120 -5.62 -3.57 -19.06
CA VAL A 120 -6.21 -3.54 -17.71
C VAL A 120 -6.19 -2.07 -17.30
N PRO A 121 -7.31 -1.46 -16.87
CA PRO A 121 -7.24 -0.15 -16.27
C PRO A 121 -6.43 -0.35 -14.99
N GLU A 122 -5.12 -0.12 -15.11
CA GLU A 122 -4.27 0.18 -13.98
C GLU A 122 -5.07 1.16 -13.14
N CYS A 123 -5.32 0.84 -11.87
CA CYS A 123 -5.91 1.77 -10.91
C CYS A 123 -4.92 2.93 -10.76
N GLN A 124 -4.89 3.82 -11.75
CA GLN A 124 -4.06 5.01 -11.74
C GLN A 124 -4.65 5.87 -10.64
N LEU A 125 -3.87 6.05 -9.57
CA LEU A 125 -4.22 6.95 -8.49
C LEU A 125 -4.64 8.29 -9.11
N PRO A 126 -5.78 8.87 -8.66
CA PRO A 126 -6.28 10.09 -9.26
C PRO A 126 -5.22 11.16 -9.16
N ARG A 127 -4.96 11.84 -10.27
CA ARG A 127 -3.96 12.90 -10.30
C ARG A 127 -4.44 14.08 -9.45
N LEU A 128 -3.50 14.90 -8.98
CA LEU A 128 -3.84 16.06 -8.15
C LEU A 128 -4.84 16.99 -8.84
N ASP A 129 -4.79 17.11 -10.17
CA ASP A 129 -5.71 17.89 -10.99
C ASP A 129 -7.12 17.30 -11.09
N GLU A 130 -7.28 16.00 -10.86
CA GLU A 130 -8.57 15.29 -10.88
C GLU A 130 -9.33 15.43 -9.55
N LEU A 131 -8.68 15.92 -8.50
CA LEU A 131 -9.32 16.17 -7.20
C LEU A 131 -10.30 17.35 -7.28
N SER A 132 -11.32 17.33 -6.41
CA SER A 132 -12.25 18.46 -6.27
C SER A 132 -11.49 19.77 -5.95
N PRO A 133 -11.98 20.95 -6.39
CA PRO A 133 -11.31 22.23 -6.15
C PRO A 133 -10.92 22.44 -4.69
N ARG A 134 -11.83 22.16 -3.76
CA ARG A 134 -11.60 22.30 -2.32
C ARG A 134 -10.45 21.42 -1.79
N LEU A 135 -10.30 20.21 -2.31
CA LEU A 135 -9.20 19.32 -1.90
C LEU A 135 -7.86 19.78 -2.48
N ARG A 136 -7.87 20.31 -3.71
CA ARG A 136 -6.67 20.87 -4.34
C ARG A 136 -6.16 22.08 -3.57
N ASP A 137 -7.05 22.98 -3.17
CA ASP A 137 -6.70 24.16 -2.38
C ASP A 137 -6.11 23.75 -1.02
N LEU A 138 -6.71 22.75 -0.35
CA LEU A 138 -6.20 22.24 0.92
C LEU A 138 -4.78 21.65 0.79
N VAL A 139 -4.53 20.84 -0.24
CA VAL A 139 -3.20 20.28 -0.51
C VAL A 139 -2.20 21.41 -0.81
N HIS A 140 -2.61 22.40 -1.60
CA HIS A 140 -1.76 23.52 -1.96
C HIS A 140 -1.35 24.35 -0.72
N ASP A 141 -2.32 24.72 0.12
CA ASP A 141 -2.11 25.51 1.32
C ASP A 141 -1.21 24.77 2.32
N HIS A 142 -1.44 23.46 2.54
CA HIS A 142 -0.59 22.63 3.39
C HIS A 142 0.84 22.53 2.86
N ASN A 143 1.02 22.31 1.55
CA ASN A 143 2.34 22.25 0.93
C ASN A 143 3.06 23.60 0.97
N GLN A 144 2.34 24.72 0.88
CA GLN A 144 2.90 26.05 1.07
C GLN A 144 3.35 26.26 2.51
N SER A 145 2.50 25.94 3.50
CA SER A 145 2.84 26.03 4.93
C SER A 145 4.09 25.21 5.27
N TYR A 146 4.19 23.99 4.76
CA TYR A 146 5.38 23.14 4.93
C TYR A 146 6.65 23.77 4.34
N LYS A 147 6.57 24.38 3.16
CA LYS A 147 7.71 25.10 2.54
C LYS A 147 8.16 26.30 3.38
N GLU A 148 7.22 27.00 3.99
CA GLU A 148 7.52 28.14 4.89
C GLU A 148 8.14 27.67 6.21
N GLU A 149 7.61 26.59 6.80
CA GLU A 149 8.14 25.98 8.02
C GLU A 149 9.57 25.48 7.83
N THR A 150 9.83 24.76 6.73
CA THR A 150 11.17 24.26 6.39
C THR A 150 12.17 25.40 6.17
N ARG A 151 11.76 26.48 5.49
CA ARG A 151 12.59 27.69 5.32
C ARG A 151 12.90 28.36 6.66
N THR A 152 11.90 28.50 7.53
CA THR A 152 12.05 29.13 8.86
C THR A 152 12.94 28.30 9.78
N THR A 153 12.75 26.98 9.79
CA THR A 153 13.58 26.04 10.55
C THR A 153 15.04 26.08 10.09
N THR A 154 15.25 26.15 8.77
CA THR A 154 16.59 26.31 8.19
C THR A 154 17.20 27.66 8.59
N GLN A 155 16.47 28.77 8.48
CA GLN A 155 16.95 30.10 8.88
C GLN A 155 17.31 30.18 10.36
N LYS A 156 16.45 29.64 11.25
CA LYS A 156 16.77 29.54 12.70
C LYS A 156 18.02 28.70 12.95
N ARG A 157 18.21 27.61 12.20
CA ARG A 157 19.44 26.80 12.28
C ARG A 157 20.69 27.59 11.85
N PHE A 158 20.57 28.50 10.88
CA PHE A 158 21.66 29.39 10.47
C PHE A 158 21.89 30.55 11.45
N GLU A 159 20.85 31.11 12.07
CA GLU A 159 20.97 32.17 13.09
C GLU A 159 21.56 31.68 14.42
N VAL A 160 21.45 30.38 14.72
CA VAL A 160 22.00 29.75 15.93
C VAL A 160 23.48 29.32 15.76
N LEU A 161 24.10 29.51 14.60
CA LEU A 161 25.56 29.38 14.46
C LEU A 161 26.26 30.56 15.15
N PRO A 162 27.18 30.34 16.12
CA PRO A 162 27.58 31.40 17.01
C PRO A 162 28.59 32.36 16.37
N ARG A 163 28.36 33.64 16.66
CA ARG A 163 29.37 34.69 16.76
C ARG A 163 30.59 34.14 17.53
N ASN A 164 31.78 34.23 16.92
CA ASN A 164 33.09 33.93 17.48
C ASN A 164 33.15 34.00 19.02
N ARG A 165 33.37 32.85 19.65
CA ARG A 165 34.05 32.76 20.94
C ARG A 165 35.07 31.64 20.85
N ASP A 166 36.33 32.05 20.98
CA ASP A 166 37.51 31.22 21.11
C ASP A 166 37.40 30.19 22.24
N THR A 167 38.34 29.23 22.18
CA THR A 167 38.81 28.23 23.17
C THR A 167 38.15 26.85 23.18
N ASP A 168 38.86 25.91 22.54
CA ASP A 168 39.12 24.49 22.85
C ASP A 168 38.02 23.67 23.57
N ASP A 169 37.23 22.91 22.80
CA ASP A 169 36.62 21.65 23.23
C ASP A 169 36.40 20.76 21.99
N ASP A 170 36.94 19.54 22.04
CA ASP A 170 36.89 18.53 20.96
C ASP A 170 35.44 18.21 20.50
N PRO A 171 35.20 17.92 19.21
CA PRO A 171 33.87 17.57 18.72
C PRO A 171 33.44 16.17 19.20
N PRO A 172 32.20 15.98 19.69
CA PRO A 172 31.65 14.66 19.96
C PRO A 172 31.39 13.89 18.64
N PRO A 173 31.36 12.53 18.70
CA PRO A 173 31.31 11.71 17.50
C PRO A 173 30.03 11.91 16.70
N ASN A 174 30.21 12.11 15.40
CA ASN A 174 29.19 12.28 14.38
C ASN A 174 28.18 11.12 14.38
N SER A 175 26.93 11.38 14.78
CA SER A 175 25.78 10.54 14.43
C SER A 175 24.53 11.38 14.25
N CYS A 176 24.47 12.11 13.14
CA CYS A 176 23.21 12.48 12.52
C CYS A 176 23.51 12.82 11.05
N GLY A 177 23.80 11.78 10.29
CA GLY A 177 23.88 11.85 8.83
C GLY A 177 22.53 12.30 8.30
N SER A 178 22.49 13.55 7.85
CA SER A 178 21.40 14.08 7.04
C SER A 178 21.44 13.37 5.69
N ASN A 179 20.78 12.22 5.58
CA ASN A 179 20.56 11.59 4.30
C ASN A 179 19.44 12.34 3.60
N ALA A 180 19.78 12.96 2.47
CA ALA A 180 18.85 13.54 1.53
C ALA A 180 17.75 12.51 1.23
N ILE A 181 16.51 12.87 1.57
CA ILE A 181 15.33 12.06 1.30
C ILE A 181 15.17 12.01 -0.22
N ASN A 182 15.31 10.82 -0.78
CA ASN A 182 15.03 10.54 -2.17
C ASN A 182 13.51 10.50 -2.30
N PHE A 183 12.89 11.59 -2.77
CA PHE A 183 11.45 11.65 -3.01
C PHE A 183 11.12 10.88 -4.29
N ASN A 184 10.99 9.55 -4.14
CA ASN A 184 10.26 8.74 -5.10
C ASN A 184 9.13 7.98 -4.38
N SER A 185 8.45 8.67 -3.46
CA SER A 185 7.22 8.18 -2.84
C SER A 185 6.04 8.74 -3.62
N ARG A 186 5.35 7.86 -4.35
CA ARG A 186 4.10 8.21 -5.06
C ARG A 186 2.95 8.60 -4.12
N PHE A 187 3.15 8.50 -2.80
CA PHE A 187 2.14 8.74 -1.78
C PHE A 187 2.20 10.16 -1.19
N ILE A 188 3.17 10.98 -1.63
CA ILE A 188 3.30 12.38 -1.21
C ILE A 188 3.22 13.22 -2.50
N PHE A 189 2.25 14.13 -2.55
CA PHE A 189 2.00 15.05 -3.67
C PHE A 189 2.61 16.43 -3.41
#